data_AF-A0A085FLE5-F1
#
_entry.id   AF-A0A085FLE5-F1
#
_cell.length_a   1.000
_cell.length_b   1.000
_cell.length_c   1.000
_cell.angle_alpha   90.00
_cell.angle_beta   90.00
_cell.angle_gamma   90.00
#
_symmetry.space_group_name_H-M   'P 1'
#
loop_
_entity.id
_entity.type
_entity.pdbx_description
1 polymer ?
#
loop_
_entity_poly.entity_id
_entity_poly.type
_entity_poly.pdbx_seq_one_letter_code
_entity_poly.pdbx_strand_id
1 'polypeptide(L)' 'MSRKEFDASRMRRMKRLAGRYGLTILTAEKLTAKQGKGGHAIREDESFKVIYGHSPLPFSATLEDIESYLEKLEAGEE' A
#
# COMPACT_ATOMS: atom_id res chain seq x y z
N MET A 1 19.87 -8.49 -11.13
CA MET A 1 18.53 -7.92 -10.83
C MET A 1 18.71 -6.53 -10.28
N SER A 2 18.03 -5.55 -10.86
CA SER A 2 18.03 -4.17 -10.36
C SER A 2 17.03 -4.03 -9.20
N ARG A 3 17.28 -3.08 -8.29
CA ARG A 3 16.36 -2.74 -7.18
C ARG A 3 14.93 -2.51 -7.68
N LYS A 4 14.79 -1.87 -8.84
CA LYS A 4 13.50 -1.61 -9.50
C LYS A 4 12.72 -2.88 -9.84
N GLU A 5 13.40 -3.94 -10.27
CA GLU A 5 12.77 -5.23 -10.59
C GLU A 5 12.31 -5.95 -9.33
N PHE A 6 13.10 -5.83 -8.26
CA PHE A 6 12.76 -6.36 -6.93
C PHE A 6 11.51 -5.68 -6.37
N ASP A 7 11.45 -4.35 -6.39
CA ASP A 7 10.30 -3.59 -5.91
C ASP A 7 9.03 -3.90 -6.72
N ALA A 8 9.15 -4.05 -8.05
CA ALA A 8 8.04 -4.47 -8.89
C ALA A 8 7.55 -5.89 -8.57
N SER A 9 8.46 -6.82 -8.26
CA SER A 9 8.12 -8.17 -7.82
C SER A 9 7.40 -8.16 -6.46
N ARG A 10 7.91 -7.38 -5.51
CA ARG A 10 7.32 -7.16 -4.18
C ARG A 10 5.90 -6.59 -4.30
N MET A 11 5.70 -5.55 -5.11
CA MET A 11 4.38 -4.96 -5.35
C MET A 11 3.36 -5.98 -5.89
N ARG A 12 3.77 -6.85 -6.83
CA ARG A 12 2.87 -7.90 -7.35
C ARG A 12 2.46 -8.90 -6.27
N ARG A 13 3.38 -9.26 -5.37
CA ARG A 13 3.07 -10.13 -4.22
C ARG A 13 2.10 -9.47 -3.26
N MET A 14 2.37 -8.22 -2.87
CA MET A 14 1.50 -7.46 -1.96
C MET A 14 0.10 -7.25 -2.52
N LYS A 15 -0.05 -6.95 -3.83
CA LYS A 15 -1.37 -6.82 -4.45
C LYS A 15 -2.19 -8.11 -4.39
N ARG A 16 -1.54 -9.26 -4.55
CA ARG A 16 -2.23 -10.56 -4.42
C ARG A 16 -2.66 -10.83 -2.98
N LEU A 17 -1.83 -10.47 -2.00
CA LEU A 17 -2.14 -10.61 -0.58
C LEU A 17 -3.29 -9.68 -0.18
N ALA A 18 -3.19 -8.39 -0.49
CA ALA A 18 -4.22 -7.39 -0.24
C ALA A 18 -5.58 -7.79 -0.82
N GLY A 19 -5.61 -8.30 -2.07
CA GLY A 19 -6.84 -8.78 -2.70
C GLY A 19 -7.54 -9.94 -1.96
N ARG A 20 -6.81 -10.74 -1.15
CA ARG A 20 -7.44 -11.78 -0.30
C ARG A 20 -8.27 -11.20 0.84
N TYR A 21 -7.94 -9.98 1.27
CA TYR A 21 -8.60 -9.27 2.37
C TYR A 21 -9.57 -8.19 1.85
N GLY A 22 -9.90 -8.18 0.55
CA GLY A 22 -10.74 -7.12 -0.02
C GLY A 22 -10.05 -5.74 0.01
N LEU A 23 -8.72 -5.71 -0.03
CA LEU A 23 -7.93 -4.49 0.00
C LEU A 23 -7.27 -4.22 -1.35
N THR A 24 -7.33 -2.96 -1.77
CA THR A 24 -6.67 -2.46 -2.98
C THR A 24 -5.54 -1.51 -2.62
N ILE A 25 -4.34 -1.79 -3.13
CA ILE A 25 -3.17 -0.91 -2.98
C ILE A 25 -3.18 0.15 -4.08
N LEU A 26 -3.32 1.40 -3.67
CA LEU A 26 -3.27 2.57 -4.53
C LEU A 26 -1.83 3.10 -4.62
N THR A 27 -1.41 3.48 -5.81
CA THR A 27 -0.09 4.08 -6.07
C THR A 27 -0.29 5.43 -6.74
N ALA A 28 0.36 6.47 -6.24
CA ALA A 28 0.30 7.78 -6.85
C ALA A 28 1.05 7.76 -8.19
N GLU A 29 0.36 8.13 -9.27
CA GLU A 29 0.98 8.25 -10.60
C GLU A 29 2.04 9.35 -10.64
N LYS A 30 1.79 10.45 -9.94
CA LYS A 30 2.73 11.57 -9.78
C LYS A 30 2.61 12.14 -8.38
N LEU A 31 3.71 12.14 -7.63
CA LEU A 31 3.77 12.78 -6.33
C LEU A 31 3.77 14.30 -6.48
N THR A 32 2.77 14.94 -5.88
CA THR A 32 2.64 16.39 -5.78
C THR A 32 3.03 16.88 -4.39
N ALA A 33 3.28 18.18 -4.23
CA ALA A 33 3.60 18.78 -2.92
C ALA A 33 2.50 18.59 -1.86
N LYS A 34 1.29 18.19 -2.27
CA LYS A 34 0.13 17.91 -1.40
C LYS A 34 0.01 16.43 -1.00
N GLN A 35 0.93 15.58 -1.44
CA GLN A 35 0.94 14.14 -1.14
C GLN A 35 2.14 13.79 -0.26
N GLY A 36 2.01 12.71 0.51
CA GLY A 36 3.11 12.19 1.30
C GLY A 36 4.21 11.61 0.42
N LYS A 37 5.43 11.51 0.97
CA LYS A 37 6.62 11.04 0.22
C LYS A 37 6.62 9.53 -0.05
N GLY A 38 5.70 8.78 0.56
CA GLY A 38 5.65 7.33 0.43
C GLY A 38 5.06 6.84 -0.90
N GLY A 39 4.13 7.58 -1.49
CA GLY A 39 3.57 7.27 -2.82
C GLY A 39 2.50 6.18 -2.85
N HIS A 40 2.14 5.60 -1.70
CA HIS A 40 1.18 4.51 -1.65
C HIS A 40 0.12 4.67 -0.54
N ALA A 41 -1.02 3.99 -0.72
CA ALA A 41 -2.12 3.94 0.22
C ALA A 41 -2.90 2.63 0.07
N ILE A 42 -3.67 2.24 1.08
CA ILE A 42 -4.53 1.04 1.05
C ILE A 42 -5.99 1.47 1.17
N ARG A 43 -6.81 0.95 0.27
CA ARG A 43 -8.26 1.15 0.24
C ARG A 43 -8.97 -0.16 0.52
N GLU A 44 -10.02 -0.10 1.33
CA GLU A 44 -10.97 -1.19 1.48
C GLU A 44 -11.97 -1.18 0.32
N ASP A 45 -12.18 -2.31 -0.32
CA ASP A 45 -13.04 -2.40 -1.51
C ASP A 45 -14.53 -2.42 -1.18
N GLU A 46 -14.93 -2.84 0.02
CA GLU A 46 -16.33 -2.81 0.46
C GLU A 46 -16.81 -1.37 0.70
N SER A 47 -16.04 -0.58 1.45
CA SER A 47 -16.42 0.79 1.81
C SER A 47 -15.88 1.86 0.86
N PHE A 48 -14.97 1.48 -0.05
CA PHE A 48 -14.17 2.38 -0.89
C PHE A 48 -13.34 3.42 -0.12
N LYS A 49 -13.18 3.25 1.20
CA LYS A 49 -12.42 4.18 2.04
C LYS A 49 -10.95 3.81 2.07
N VAL A 50 -10.10 4.84 2.11
CA VAL A 50 -8.66 4.66 2.32
C VAL A 50 -8.44 4.45 3.81
N ILE A 51 -8.03 3.23 4.19
CA ILE A 51 -7.85 2.82 5.58
C ILE A 51 -6.40 3.02 6.05
N TYR A 52 -5.44 3.12 5.12
CA TYR A 52 -4.03 3.31 5.45
C TYR A 52 -3.30 4.20 4.43
N GLY A 53 -2.30 4.96 4.88
CA GLY A 53 -1.51 5.86 4.02
C GLY A 53 -2.25 7.13 3.57
N HIS A 54 -3.26 7.57 4.34
CA HIS A 54 -4.03 8.80 4.04
C HIS A 54 -3.75 9.98 5.00
N SER A 55 -3.09 9.75 6.13
CA SER A 55 -2.81 10.75 7.14
C SER A 55 -1.30 10.84 7.40
N PRO A 56 -0.71 12.04 7.59
CA PRO A 56 -1.33 13.38 7.54
C PRO A 56 -1.62 13.90 6.12
N LEU A 57 -1.11 13.23 5.09
CA LEU A 57 -1.33 13.54 3.68
C LEU A 57 -1.68 12.25 2.91
N PRO A 58 -2.43 12.35 1.80
CA PRO A 58 -2.71 11.19 0.97
C PRO A 58 -1.43 10.61 0.36
N PHE A 59 -1.41 9.29 0.20
CA PHE A 59 -0.27 8.52 -0.33
C PHE A 59 0.99 8.67 0.52
N SER A 60 0.85 8.69 1.85
CA SER A 60 1.96 8.83 2.78
C SER A 60 2.73 7.54 3.02
N ALA A 61 2.14 6.37 2.78
CA ALA A 61 2.76 5.08 3.07
C ALA A 61 3.78 4.69 2.00
N THR A 62 4.92 4.15 2.45
CA THR A 62 5.94 3.52 1.61
C THR A 62 5.58 2.07 1.27
N LEU A 63 6.40 1.40 0.44
CA LEU A 63 6.24 -0.03 0.18
C LEU A 63 6.48 -0.87 1.43
N GLU A 64 7.44 -0.48 2.27
CA GLU A 64 7.74 -1.10 3.55
C GLU A 64 6.57 -1.01 4.53
N ASP A 65 5.91 0.15 4.59
CA ASP A 65 4.75 0.37 5.46
C ASP A 65 3.58 -0.54 5.05
N ILE A 66 3.34 -0.67 3.74
CA ILE A 66 2.27 -1.52 3.21
C ILE A 66 2.57 -2.99 3.45
N GLU A 67 3.81 -3.42 3.23
CA GLU A 67 4.20 -4.80 3.49
C GLU A 67 3.98 -5.15 4.97
N SER A 68 4.45 -4.29 5.87
CA SER A 68 4.28 -4.47 7.32
C SER A 68 2.80 -4.51 7.73
N TYR A 69 1.95 -3.68 7.11
CA TYR A 69 0.51 -3.69 7.38
C TYR A 69 -0.14 -5.01 6.93
N LEU A 70 0.19 -5.49 5.73
CA LEU A 70 -0.36 -6.73 5.20
C LEU A 70 0.16 -7.97 5.93
N GLU A 71 1.42 -7.95 6.39
CA GLU A 71 1.99 -9.03 7.20
C GLU A 71 1.29 -9.16 8.55
N LYS A 72 0.93 -8.04 9.20
CA LYS A 72 0.12 -8.06 10.44
C LYS A 72 -1.27 -8.65 10.21
N LEU A 73 -1.92 -8.26 9.10
CA LEU A 73 -3.20 -8.84 8.69
C LEU A 73 -3.09 -10.35 8.40
N GLU A 74 -1.98 -10.80 7.80
CA GLU A 74 -1.73 -12.22 7.55
C GLU A 74 -1.44 -13.01 8.84
N ALA A 75 -0.75 -12.39 9.80
CA ALA A 75 -0.49 -12.97 11.11
C ALA A 75 -1.73 -13.04 12.02
N GLY A 76 -2.85 -12.40 11.63
CA GLY A 76 -4.04 -12.30 12.48
C GLY A 76 -3.85 -11.39 13.68
N GLU A 77 -2.84 -10.52 13.65
CA GLU A 77 -2.63 -9.47 14.65
C GLU A 77 -3.45 -8.24 14.21
N GLU A 78 -4.66 -8.14 14.78
CA GLU A 78 -5.59 -7.01 14.62
C GLU A 78 -5.17 -5.80 15.48
#